data_AF-A0A177B8S7-F1
#
_entry.id   AF-A0A177B8S7-F1
#
_cell.length_a   1.000
_cell.length_b   1.000
_cell.length_c   1.000
_cell.angle_alpha   90.00
_cell.angle_beta   90.00
_cell.angle_gamma   90.00
#
_symmetry.space_group_name_H-M   'P 1'
#
loop_
_entity.id
_entity.type
_entity.pdbx_description
1 polymer ?
#
loop_
_entity_poly.entity_id
_entity_poly.type
_entity_poly.pdbx_seq_one_letter_code
_entity_poly.pdbx_strand_id
1 'polypeptide(L)'
;MNLENSEMNEVETSAMIDTADKIERLRFVSFNQDYTTLTIGSNDGFKIISLKSPDKLEVVYNYRGEALIIVERLFSSSLLAIVTEKLPRRLKICHFKKESEICNYSYPSAIVAIRMNRLRLVVCLESSLHIHNIRDMMILHTIKETSPNPNGVFALSNDMNQSLLAYPSSIDSGTIQLFDTTNLRASIAIAAHETAVTAICFNNANTLFATASIKGTIIRLFDVSSGKKLYEFRRGVKRCVNIQDLRFCLDGDLICSSSNTETVHIFKRETEEKKMNHIDSTKKLNRNTDIESKSWSEYFGSALKSSAAMLPGNVSEILTQTRAFAVAYLLSPNLSTKVAIIETAPNITKLYVSSLEGFLYIYDINMETGGECTLYRQYKLDDRIEDRNYDDSLPIDAAVDISISQIKKMSEDDKVAYIDPLKSNIKPLIPPVIPPMSFEPISSLTKSNLISNSLSDNEFDVDLSLSVNGNTKTINLSQDLMDI
;
A
#
# COMPACT_ATOMS: atom_id res chain seq x y z
N MET A 1 34.95 -40.82 35.30
CA MET A 1 34.21 -39.65 35.84
C MET A 1 34.32 -38.45 34.89
N ASN A 2 34.31 -38.67 33.56
CA ASN A 2 34.40 -37.61 32.53
C ASN A 2 33.51 -37.99 31.33
N LEU A 3 32.22 -38.19 31.58
CA LEU A 3 31.20 -38.42 30.54
C LEU A 3 30.01 -37.46 30.65
N GLU A 4 29.97 -36.56 31.65
CA GLU A 4 28.89 -35.59 31.84
C GLU A 4 29.21 -34.18 31.29
N ASN A 5 30.44 -33.93 30.81
CA ASN A 5 30.85 -32.60 30.31
C ASN A 5 30.77 -32.41 28.79
N SER A 6 30.34 -33.42 28.02
CA SER A 6 30.14 -33.26 26.56
C SER A 6 28.68 -32.97 26.19
N GLU A 7 27.70 -33.47 26.94
CA GLU A 7 26.27 -33.23 26.65
C GLU A 7 25.80 -31.83 27.07
N MET A 8 26.40 -31.22 28.11
CA MET A 8 26.08 -29.84 28.51
C MET A 8 26.58 -28.78 27.52
N ASN A 9 27.67 -29.05 26.79
CA ASN A 9 28.20 -28.11 25.80
C ASN A 9 27.45 -28.17 24.46
N GLU A 10 26.82 -29.29 24.10
CA GLU A 10 25.98 -29.41 22.89
C GLU A 10 24.59 -28.80 23.09
N VAL A 11 24.02 -28.85 24.30
CA VAL A 11 22.73 -28.21 24.60
C VAL A 11 22.86 -26.69 24.71
N GLU A 12 23.96 -26.16 25.27
CA GLU A 12 24.19 -24.71 25.32
C GLU A 12 24.61 -24.12 23.96
N THR A 13 25.36 -24.85 23.13
CA THR A 13 25.66 -24.40 21.75
C THR A 13 24.45 -24.53 20.81
N SER A 14 23.57 -25.51 21.01
CA SER A 14 22.27 -25.58 20.34
C SER A 14 21.34 -24.42 20.72
N ALA A 15 21.41 -23.92 21.95
CA ALA A 15 20.58 -22.80 22.42
C ALA A 15 21.15 -21.43 22.04
N MET A 16 22.47 -21.30 21.83
CA MET A 16 23.11 -20.04 21.43
C MET A 16 23.23 -19.82 19.92
N ILE A 17 22.91 -20.84 19.09
CA ILE A 17 22.86 -20.71 17.62
C ILE A 17 21.45 -20.36 17.12
N ASP A 18 20.41 -20.47 17.96
CA ASP A 18 19.02 -20.13 17.60
C ASP A 18 18.67 -18.63 17.79
N THR A 19 19.63 -17.82 18.27
CA THR A 19 19.55 -16.34 18.30
C THR A 19 20.30 -15.69 17.13
N ALA A 20 20.39 -16.38 15.98
CA ALA A 20 20.61 -15.69 14.72
C ALA A 20 19.30 -14.94 14.40
N ASP A 21 19.24 -13.65 14.77
CA ASP A 21 18.18 -12.67 14.48
C ASP A 21 17.25 -13.13 13.35
N LYS A 22 16.18 -13.86 13.70
CA LYS A 22 15.10 -14.13 12.77
C LYS A 22 14.58 -12.75 12.40
N ILE A 23 14.80 -12.31 11.16
CA ILE A 23 14.28 -11.04 10.67
C ILE A 23 12.76 -11.18 10.80
N GLU A 24 12.19 -10.59 11.85
CA GLU A 24 10.76 -10.56 12.06
C GLU A 24 10.14 -9.73 10.94
N ARG A 25 9.72 -10.43 9.90
CA ARG A 25 9.00 -9.84 8.78
C ARG A 25 7.65 -9.35 9.28
N LEU A 26 7.33 -8.10 8.98
CA LEU A 26 6.02 -7.54 9.26
C LEU A 26 4.96 -8.26 8.42
N ARG A 27 3.79 -8.50 9.02
CA ARG A 27 2.61 -9.08 8.39
C ARG A 27 1.93 -8.07 7.47
N PHE A 28 1.82 -6.83 7.94
CA PHE A 28 1.23 -5.73 7.16
C PHE A 28 1.87 -4.40 7.56
N VAL A 29 1.76 -3.45 6.64
CA VAL A 29 2.09 -2.05 6.87
C VAL A 29 1.10 -1.18 6.12
N SER A 30 0.65 -0.08 6.73
CA SER A 30 -0.32 0.82 6.12
C SER A 30 -0.17 2.24 6.66
N PHE A 31 -0.17 3.22 5.76
CA PHE A 31 -0.32 4.62 6.13
C PHE A 31 -1.80 4.94 6.34
N ASN A 32 -2.12 5.78 7.32
CA ASN A 32 -3.46 6.35 7.41
C ASN A 32 -3.75 7.32 6.25
N GLN A 33 -4.99 7.75 6.13
CA GLN A 33 -5.54 8.49 4.99
C GLN A 33 -4.80 9.80 4.71
N ASP A 34 -4.29 10.46 5.75
CA ASP A 34 -3.57 11.74 5.71
C ASP A 34 -2.05 11.60 5.92
N TYR A 35 -1.51 10.37 5.89
CA TYR A 35 -0.08 10.05 6.05
C TYR A 35 0.57 10.51 7.35
N THR A 36 -0.22 10.87 8.37
CA THR A 36 0.31 11.34 9.66
C THR A 36 0.80 10.20 10.55
N THR A 37 0.37 8.96 10.30
CA THR A 37 0.77 7.78 11.06
C THR A 37 0.96 6.54 10.18
N LEU A 38 1.91 5.70 10.57
CA LEU A 38 2.19 4.39 10.00
C LEU A 38 1.71 3.31 10.97
N THR A 39 0.90 2.38 10.49
CA THR A 39 0.52 1.18 11.25
C THR A 39 1.35 0.01 10.76
N ILE A 40 2.03 -0.68 11.67
CA ILE A 40 2.80 -1.89 11.39
C ILE A 40 2.25 -3.05 12.21
N GLY A 41 2.19 -4.24 11.63
CA GLY A 41 1.76 -5.46 12.31
C GLY A 41 2.80 -6.56 12.26
N SER A 42 2.98 -7.25 13.38
CA SER A 42 3.78 -8.46 13.50
C SER A 42 2.88 -9.64 13.93
N ASN A 43 3.48 -10.77 14.27
CA ASN A 43 2.75 -11.92 14.82
C ASN A 43 2.20 -11.62 16.22
N ASP A 44 2.82 -10.68 16.95
CA ASP A 44 2.54 -10.41 18.36
C ASP A 44 1.69 -9.16 18.58
N GLY A 45 1.13 -8.60 17.50
CA GLY A 45 0.22 -7.47 17.56
C GLY A 45 0.53 -6.39 16.53
N PHE A 46 0.27 -5.13 16.88
CA PHE A 46 0.51 -4.00 15.99
C PHE A 46 0.94 -2.75 16.74
N LYS A 47 1.65 -1.87 16.03
CA LYS A 47 2.04 -0.54 16.51
C LYS A 47 1.52 0.53 15.57
N ILE A 48 1.12 1.66 16.15
CA ILE A 48 0.82 2.88 15.42
C ILE A 48 1.93 3.87 15.70
N ILE A 49 2.64 4.31 14.66
CA ILE A 49 3.81 5.18 14.74
C ILE A 49 3.44 6.54 14.16
N SER A 50 3.79 7.62 14.84
CA SER A 50 3.64 8.98 14.32
C SER A 50 4.74 9.33 13.32
N LEU A 51 4.35 9.96 12.21
CA LEU A 51 5.24 10.46 11.17
C LEU A 51 5.33 12.00 11.16
N LYS A 52 5.03 12.64 12.29
CA LYS A 52 5.08 14.11 12.42
C LYS A 52 6.48 14.68 12.23
N SER A 53 7.50 13.93 12.64
CA SER A 53 8.91 14.30 12.47
C SER A 53 9.62 13.23 11.65
N PRO A 54 10.41 13.60 10.63
CA PRO A 54 11.26 12.65 9.92
C PRO A 54 12.45 12.18 10.77
N ASP A 55 12.85 12.93 11.80
CA ASP A 55 14.05 12.67 12.62
C ASP A 55 13.82 11.74 13.81
N LYS A 56 12.56 11.59 14.23
CA LYS A 56 12.20 10.72 15.34
C LYS A 56 10.83 10.09 15.12
N LEU A 57 10.79 8.77 15.23
CA LEU A 57 9.55 8.00 15.26
C LEU A 57 9.04 7.89 16.70
N GLU A 58 7.75 8.14 16.88
CA GLU A 58 7.07 8.02 18.18
C GLU A 58 5.97 6.98 18.09
N VAL A 59 5.95 5.99 18.99
CA VAL A 59 4.86 5.01 19.02
C VAL A 59 3.68 5.63 19.75
N VAL A 60 2.59 5.82 19.03
CA VAL A 60 1.32 6.37 19.54
C VAL A 60 0.54 5.32 20.32
N TYR A 61 0.62 4.06 19.87
CA TYR A 61 -0.07 2.93 20.48
C TYR A 61 0.64 1.63 20.14
N ASN A 62 0.73 0.73 21.12
CA ASN A 62 1.33 -0.59 21.00
C ASN A 62 0.36 -1.62 21.55
N TYR A 63 -0.25 -2.40 20.67
CA TYR A 63 -1.07 -3.53 21.05
C TYR A 63 -0.23 -4.79 20.99
N ARG A 64 -0.15 -5.49 22.13
CA ARG A 64 0.42 -6.84 22.20
C ARG A 64 -0.71 -7.84 22.37
N GLY A 65 -0.78 -8.82 21.47
CA GLY A 65 -1.86 -9.79 21.47
C GLY A 65 -1.77 -10.77 20.32
N GLU A 66 -2.93 -11.20 19.83
CA GLU A 66 -2.99 -12.16 18.73
C GLU A 66 -2.60 -11.56 17.38
N ALA A 67 -2.19 -12.44 16.46
CA ALA A 67 -1.84 -12.09 15.10
C ALA A 67 -3.03 -11.49 14.32
N LEU A 68 -2.76 -10.38 13.64
CA LEU A 68 -3.75 -9.62 12.89
C LEU A 68 -3.43 -9.62 11.39
N ILE A 69 -4.49 -9.56 10.57
CA ILE A 69 -4.37 -9.46 9.10
C ILE A 69 -4.59 -8.02 8.65
N ILE A 70 -5.59 -7.34 9.21
CA ILE A 70 -5.96 -5.97 8.83
C ILE A 70 -6.07 -5.13 10.10
N VAL A 71 -5.39 -4.00 10.10
CA VAL A 71 -5.61 -2.91 11.07
C VAL A 71 -5.65 -1.61 10.29
N GLU A 72 -6.85 -1.05 10.16
CA GLU A 72 -7.09 0.21 9.46
C GLU A 72 -7.53 1.25 10.48
N ARG A 73 -6.87 2.40 10.47
CA ARG A 73 -7.18 3.54 11.35
C ARG A 73 -7.99 4.58 10.60
N LEU A 74 -8.98 5.18 11.26
CA LEU A 74 -9.67 6.34 10.71
C LEU A 74 -8.88 7.62 11.03
N PHE A 75 -8.09 8.11 10.06
CA PHE A 75 -7.21 9.28 10.19
C PHE A 75 -6.40 9.23 11.50
N SER A 76 -6.32 10.34 12.21
CA SER A 76 -5.71 10.45 13.54
C SER A 76 -6.68 10.13 14.70
N SER A 77 -7.86 9.55 14.44
CA SER A 77 -8.83 9.22 15.50
C SER A 77 -8.38 8.00 16.32
N SER A 78 -9.14 7.65 17.35
CA SER A 78 -8.92 6.42 18.13
C SER A 78 -9.65 5.20 17.56
N LEU A 79 -10.37 5.35 16.44
CA LEU A 79 -11.18 4.30 15.85
C LEU A 79 -10.32 3.38 14.98
N LEU A 80 -10.38 2.07 15.24
CA LEU A 80 -9.73 1.04 14.45
C LEU A 80 -10.74 0.03 13.91
N ALA A 81 -10.51 -0.39 12.67
CA ALA A 81 -11.11 -1.56 12.06
C ALA A 81 -10.07 -2.69 12.05
N ILE A 82 -10.39 -3.80 12.72
CA ILE A 82 -9.47 -4.89 12.98
C ILE A 82 -10.04 -6.21 12.46
N VAL A 83 -9.19 -7.00 11.79
CA VAL A 83 -9.46 -8.39 11.40
C VAL A 83 -8.29 -9.26 11.87
N THR A 84 -8.60 -10.35 12.58
CA THR A 84 -7.59 -11.23 13.18
C THR A 84 -7.37 -12.46 12.31
N GLU A 85 -6.20 -13.09 12.43
CA GLU A 85 -5.86 -14.28 11.65
C GLU A 85 -6.79 -15.47 11.97
N LYS A 86 -7.18 -15.61 13.24
CA LYS A 86 -8.09 -16.67 13.69
C LYS A 86 -9.52 -16.48 13.21
N LEU A 87 -9.95 -15.24 13.00
CA LEU A 87 -11.34 -14.90 12.66
C LEU A 87 -11.36 -13.98 11.42
N PRO A 88 -10.93 -14.48 10.24
CA PRO A 88 -10.74 -13.65 9.04
C PRO A 88 -12.06 -13.13 8.45
N ARG A 89 -13.21 -13.65 8.91
CA ARG A 89 -14.56 -13.21 8.51
C ARG A 89 -15.17 -12.20 9.47
N ARG A 90 -14.49 -11.86 10.56
CA ARG A 90 -15.02 -10.99 11.61
C ARG A 90 -14.30 -9.65 11.61
N LEU A 91 -15.09 -8.59 11.48
CA LEU A 91 -14.66 -7.24 11.68
C LEU A 91 -14.91 -6.82 13.11
N LYS A 92 -13.85 -6.47 13.83
CA LYS A 92 -13.92 -5.81 15.13
C LYS A 92 -13.65 -4.32 14.96
N ILE A 93 -14.58 -3.48 15.39
CA ILE A 93 -14.39 -2.05 15.51
C ILE A 93 -14.14 -1.71 16.96
N CYS A 94 -13.07 -0.98 17.27
CA CYS A 94 -12.74 -0.59 18.64
C CYS A 94 -12.22 0.84 18.74
N HIS A 95 -12.28 1.37 19.95
CA HIS A 95 -11.65 2.64 20.32
C HIS A 95 -10.39 2.36 21.14
N PHE A 96 -9.22 2.37 20.51
CA PHE A 96 -8.00 1.84 21.15
C PHE A 96 -7.58 2.57 22.43
N LYS A 97 -7.79 3.90 22.51
CA LYS A 97 -7.45 4.65 23.73
C LYS A 97 -8.37 4.37 24.92
N LYS A 98 -9.59 3.88 24.67
CA LYS A 98 -10.58 3.51 25.70
C LYS A 98 -10.57 2.00 25.93
N GLU A 99 -9.80 1.26 25.13
CA GLU A 99 -9.76 -0.20 25.10
C GLU A 99 -11.15 -0.85 24.99
N SER A 100 -12.10 -0.16 24.35
CA SER A 100 -13.49 -0.59 24.26
C SER A 100 -13.82 -1.10 22.86
N GLU A 101 -14.50 -2.24 22.78
CA GLU A 101 -15.10 -2.74 21.55
C GLU A 101 -16.40 -1.98 21.27
N ILE A 102 -16.54 -1.45 20.06
CA ILE A 102 -17.71 -0.71 19.60
C ILE A 102 -18.69 -1.67 18.91
N CYS A 103 -18.20 -2.46 17.96
CA CYS A 103 -19.03 -3.46 17.29
C CYS A 103 -18.21 -4.62 16.71
N ASN A 104 -18.92 -5.69 16.39
CA ASN A 104 -18.35 -6.94 15.89
C ASN A 104 -19.27 -7.54 14.82
N TYR A 105 -18.87 -7.42 13.55
CA TYR A 105 -19.64 -7.94 12.42
C TYR A 105 -19.05 -9.24 11.90
N SER A 106 -19.90 -10.20 11.55
CA SER A 106 -19.51 -11.42 10.85
C SER A 106 -19.97 -11.34 9.39
N TYR A 107 -19.06 -11.62 8.47
CA TYR A 107 -19.34 -11.64 7.03
C TYR A 107 -19.42 -13.08 6.50
N PRO A 108 -20.06 -13.30 5.34
CA PRO A 108 -20.18 -14.64 4.74
C PRO A 108 -18.83 -15.29 4.42
N SER A 109 -17.85 -14.51 3.96
CA SER A 109 -16.50 -14.95 3.59
C SER A 109 -15.43 -14.07 4.22
N ALA A 110 -14.16 -14.41 3.98
CA ALA A 110 -13.01 -13.70 4.53
C ALA A 110 -12.98 -12.25 4.04
N ILE A 111 -12.67 -11.34 4.96
CA ILE A 111 -12.48 -9.93 4.66
C ILE A 111 -11.13 -9.78 3.99
N VAL A 112 -11.14 -9.24 2.78
CA VAL A 112 -9.94 -9.06 1.95
C VAL A 112 -9.32 -7.69 2.19
N ALA A 113 -10.15 -6.65 2.29
CA ALA A 113 -9.68 -5.29 2.51
C ALA A 113 -10.76 -4.41 3.16
N ILE A 114 -10.32 -3.38 3.88
CA ILE A 114 -11.20 -2.40 4.55
C ILE A 114 -10.72 -1.00 4.22
N ARG A 115 -11.63 -0.07 3.95
CA ARG A 115 -11.31 1.37 3.86
C ARG A 115 -12.35 2.17 4.61
N MET A 116 -11.90 3.26 5.22
CA MET A 116 -12.77 4.16 5.97
C MET A 116 -12.50 5.60 5.54
N ASN A 117 -13.58 6.39 5.51
CA ASN A 117 -13.53 7.85 5.54
C ASN A 117 -14.50 8.33 6.64
N ARG A 118 -14.77 9.64 6.70
CA ARG A 118 -15.62 10.20 7.77
C ARG A 118 -17.12 10.03 7.56
N LEU A 119 -17.53 9.38 6.47
CA LEU A 119 -18.93 9.07 6.17
C LEU A 119 -19.20 7.57 6.13
N ARG A 120 -18.22 6.77 5.71
CA ARG A 120 -18.38 5.36 5.35
C ARG A 120 -17.23 4.50 5.84
N LEU A 121 -17.61 3.28 6.22
CA LEU A 121 -16.73 2.13 6.36
C LEU A 121 -17.10 1.15 5.24
N VAL A 122 -16.15 0.77 4.40
CA VAL A 122 -16.36 -0.17 3.31
C VAL A 122 -15.54 -1.43 3.56
N VAL A 123 -16.22 -2.57 3.56
CA VAL A 123 -15.63 -3.90 3.74
C VAL A 123 -15.70 -4.66 2.41
N CYS A 124 -14.54 -5.06 1.92
CA CYS A 124 -14.40 -5.83 0.70
C CYS A 124 -14.25 -7.31 1.02
N LEU A 125 -15.17 -8.10 0.49
CA LEU A 125 -15.02 -9.54 0.33
C LEU A 125 -14.54 -9.83 -1.09
N GLU A 126 -14.34 -11.10 -1.43
CA GLU A 126 -13.90 -11.47 -2.78
C GLU A 126 -14.90 -11.09 -3.88
N SER A 127 -16.22 -11.21 -3.63
CA SER A 127 -17.27 -10.99 -4.64
C SER A 127 -18.37 -10.01 -4.20
N SER A 128 -18.11 -9.22 -3.15
CA SER A 128 -19.05 -8.19 -2.69
C SER A 128 -18.38 -7.09 -1.89
N LEU A 129 -19.02 -5.92 -1.88
CA LEU A 129 -18.63 -4.75 -1.10
C LEU A 129 -19.78 -4.37 -0.17
N HIS A 130 -19.50 -4.31 1.14
CA HIS A 130 -20.46 -3.89 2.15
C HIS A 130 -20.15 -2.46 2.57
N ILE A 131 -21.13 -1.57 2.43
CA ILE A 131 -21.00 -0.14 2.71
C ILE A 131 -21.76 0.15 4.01
N HIS A 132 -21.03 0.56 5.03
CA HIS A 132 -21.54 0.93 6.35
C HIS A 132 -21.52 2.44 6.53
N ASN A 133 -22.44 2.96 7.35
CA ASN A 133 -22.33 4.29 7.91
C ASN A 133 -21.30 4.27 9.05
N ILE A 134 -20.33 5.18 9.04
CA ILE A 134 -19.26 5.21 10.05
C ILE A 134 -19.76 5.69 11.43
N ARG A 135 -20.92 6.36 11.51
CA ARG A 135 -21.42 6.93 12.77
C ARG A 135 -22.12 5.90 13.64
N ASP A 136 -23.01 5.12 13.04
CA ASP A 136 -23.80 4.08 13.73
C ASP A 136 -23.31 2.65 13.43
N MET A 137 -22.30 2.51 12.56
CA MET A 137 -21.72 1.23 12.07
C MET A 137 -22.67 0.33 11.28
N MET A 138 -23.89 0.78 10.99
CA MET A 138 -24.92 -0.01 10.30
C MET A 138 -24.62 -0.19 8.82
N ILE A 139 -24.96 -1.35 8.28
CA ILE A 139 -24.89 -1.62 6.83
C ILE A 139 -25.96 -0.77 6.13
N LEU A 140 -25.52 0.11 5.23
CA LEU A 140 -26.41 0.92 4.38
C LEU A 140 -26.73 0.21 3.06
N HIS A 141 -25.72 -0.41 2.45
CA HIS A 141 -25.84 -1.02 1.14
C HIS A 141 -24.84 -2.15 0.96
N THR A 142 -25.18 -3.12 0.13
CA THR A 142 -24.27 -4.20 -0.28
C THR A 142 -24.29 -4.32 -1.79
N ILE A 143 -23.13 -4.09 -2.41
CA ILE A 143 -22.92 -4.37 -3.83
C ILE A 143 -22.59 -5.87 -3.91
N LYS A 144 -23.54 -6.66 -4.38
CA LYS A 144 -23.41 -8.11 -4.53
C LYS A 144 -22.90 -8.45 -5.94
N GLU A 145 -22.36 -9.66 -6.08
CA GLU A 145 -21.98 -10.25 -7.37
C GLU A 145 -20.98 -9.37 -8.14
N THR A 146 -20.03 -8.74 -7.43
CA THR A 146 -18.93 -8.06 -8.10
C THR A 146 -18.02 -9.10 -8.79
N SER A 147 -17.26 -8.64 -9.78
CA SER A 147 -16.17 -9.47 -10.32
C SER A 147 -15.21 -9.88 -9.18
N PRO A 148 -14.66 -11.11 -9.20
CA PRO A 148 -13.76 -11.57 -8.15
C PRO A 148 -12.59 -10.62 -7.92
N ASN A 149 -12.39 -10.22 -6.65
CA ASN A 149 -11.38 -9.27 -6.21
C ASN A 149 -10.54 -9.85 -5.06
N PRO A 150 -9.76 -10.93 -5.32
CA PRO A 150 -8.99 -11.61 -4.28
C PRO A 150 -7.88 -10.74 -3.66
N ASN A 151 -7.47 -9.68 -4.37
CA ASN A 151 -6.46 -8.74 -3.90
C ASN A 151 -7.06 -7.50 -3.20
N GLY A 152 -8.38 -7.41 -3.08
CA GLY A 152 -9.06 -6.30 -2.39
C GLY A 152 -8.79 -4.93 -3.03
N VAL A 153 -8.64 -4.88 -4.35
CA VAL A 153 -8.37 -3.64 -5.09
C VAL A 153 -9.64 -2.79 -5.08
N PHE A 154 -9.65 -1.74 -4.27
CA PHE A 154 -10.65 -0.68 -4.33
C PHE A 154 -10.11 0.60 -3.66
N ALA A 155 -10.74 1.73 -3.96
CA ALA A 155 -10.43 3.00 -3.34
C ALA A 155 -11.69 3.68 -2.84
N LEU A 156 -11.59 4.37 -1.72
CA LEU A 156 -12.64 5.21 -1.13
C LEU A 156 -12.11 6.64 -1.09
N SER A 157 -12.89 7.61 -1.56
CA SER A 157 -12.49 9.01 -1.50
C SER A 157 -12.53 9.54 -0.06
N ASN A 158 -11.70 10.55 0.23
CA ASN A 158 -11.64 11.16 1.57
C ASN A 158 -12.55 12.39 1.73
N ASP A 159 -13.35 12.73 0.70
CA ASP A 159 -14.19 13.92 0.74
C ASP A 159 -15.35 13.79 1.74
N MET A 160 -15.63 14.90 2.41
CA MET A 160 -16.59 15.00 3.50
C MET A 160 -18.04 15.13 3.04
N ASN A 161 -18.24 15.54 1.78
CA ASN A 161 -19.57 15.80 1.22
C ASN A 161 -19.98 14.71 0.23
N GLN A 162 -19.05 14.31 -0.65
CA GLN A 162 -19.27 13.33 -1.70
C GLN A 162 -18.30 12.15 -1.55
N SER A 163 -18.78 11.08 -0.92
CA SER A 163 -18.00 9.86 -0.75
C SER A 163 -18.17 8.95 -1.96
N LEU A 164 -17.09 8.72 -2.70
CA LEU A 164 -17.04 7.89 -3.90
C LEU A 164 -16.22 6.63 -3.64
N LEU A 165 -16.72 5.52 -4.17
CA LEU A 165 -16.09 4.21 -4.15
C LEU A 165 -15.71 3.83 -5.57
N ALA A 166 -14.45 3.46 -5.79
CA ALA A 166 -13.95 2.96 -7.06
C ALA A 166 -13.51 1.50 -6.90
N TYR A 167 -14.01 0.61 -7.75
CA TYR A 167 -13.65 -0.81 -7.75
C TYR A 167 -13.60 -1.37 -9.18
N PRO A 168 -12.76 -2.39 -9.45
CA PRO A 168 -12.73 -3.07 -10.73
C PRO A 168 -14.06 -3.76 -11.03
N SER A 169 -14.56 -3.64 -12.26
CA SER A 169 -15.79 -4.32 -12.69
C SER A 169 -15.52 -5.64 -13.43
N SER A 170 -14.26 -5.98 -13.69
CA SER A 170 -13.85 -7.17 -14.44
C SER A 170 -12.45 -7.62 -14.03
N ILE A 171 -12.22 -8.94 -14.05
CA ILE A 171 -10.91 -9.57 -13.86
C ILE A 171 -10.04 -9.53 -15.12
N ASP A 172 -10.62 -9.39 -16.30
CA ASP A 172 -9.89 -9.45 -17.58
C ASP A 172 -9.68 -8.07 -18.19
N SER A 173 -10.64 -7.16 -18.00
CA SER A 173 -10.56 -5.78 -18.51
C SER A 173 -10.23 -4.78 -17.43
N GLY A 174 -9.59 -3.67 -17.81
CA GLY A 174 -9.23 -2.60 -16.89
C GLY A 174 -10.36 -1.59 -16.65
N THR A 175 -11.60 -2.06 -16.58
CA THR A 175 -12.79 -1.22 -16.36
C THR A 175 -13.02 -1.02 -14.86
N ILE A 176 -13.26 0.23 -14.48
CA ILE A 176 -13.49 0.65 -13.09
C ILE A 176 -14.90 1.19 -12.98
N GLN A 177 -15.63 0.75 -11.96
CA GLN A 177 -16.91 1.30 -11.59
C GLN A 177 -16.73 2.35 -10.49
N LEU A 178 -17.21 3.57 -10.73
CA LEU A 178 -17.43 4.57 -9.69
C LEU A 178 -18.84 4.42 -9.13
N PHE A 179 -18.95 4.43 -7.81
CA PHE A 179 -20.19 4.31 -7.05
C PHE A 179 -20.28 5.42 -6.02
N ASP A 180 -21.39 6.14 -6.03
CA ASP A 180 -21.70 7.19 -5.06
C ASP A 180 -22.22 6.54 -3.79
N THR A 181 -21.40 6.55 -2.74
CA THR A 181 -21.75 5.97 -1.44
C THR A 181 -22.57 6.93 -0.58
N THR A 182 -22.67 8.21 -0.95
CA THR A 182 -23.55 9.18 -0.29
C THR A 182 -25.00 8.89 -0.69
N ASN A 183 -25.25 8.77 -1.99
CA ASN A 183 -26.59 8.53 -2.56
C ASN A 183 -26.88 7.05 -2.89
N LEU A 184 -25.94 6.15 -2.61
CA LEU A 184 -26.04 4.70 -2.80
C LEU A 184 -26.42 4.28 -4.23
N ARG A 185 -25.78 4.89 -5.23
CA ARG A 185 -26.05 4.61 -6.66
C ARG A 185 -24.77 4.52 -7.48
N ALA A 186 -24.82 3.69 -8.54
CA ALA A 186 -23.76 3.66 -9.53
C ALA A 186 -23.63 5.03 -10.24
N SER A 187 -22.40 5.48 -10.44
CA SER A 187 -22.09 6.78 -11.06
C SER A 187 -21.63 6.60 -12.52
N ILE A 188 -20.39 6.18 -12.74
CA ILE A 188 -19.79 6.06 -14.08
C ILE A 188 -18.90 4.82 -14.16
N ALA A 189 -18.90 4.16 -15.32
CA ALA A 189 -17.96 3.09 -15.65
C ALA A 189 -16.86 3.65 -16.56
N ILE A 190 -15.60 3.39 -16.22
CA ILE A 190 -14.43 3.99 -16.88
C ILE A 190 -13.53 2.86 -17.39
N ALA A 191 -13.38 2.77 -18.70
CA ALA A 191 -12.43 1.86 -19.35
C ALA A 191 -10.99 2.41 -19.18
N ALA A 192 -10.41 2.16 -18.01
CA ALA A 192 -9.14 2.77 -17.63
C ALA A 192 -7.92 2.09 -18.29
N HIS A 193 -7.97 0.76 -18.45
CA HIS A 193 -6.89 -0.04 -19.04
C HIS A 193 -7.45 -1.20 -19.88
N GLU A 194 -6.62 -1.77 -20.76
CA GLU A 194 -6.98 -2.97 -21.53
C GLU A 194 -7.01 -4.23 -20.66
N THR A 195 -6.19 -4.26 -19.61
CA THR A 195 -6.04 -5.41 -18.70
C THR A 195 -6.44 -5.03 -17.28
N ALA A 196 -6.72 -6.02 -16.46
CA ALA A 196 -7.10 -5.91 -15.04
C ALA A 196 -6.36 -4.80 -14.28
N VAL A 197 -7.12 -4.06 -13.46
CA VAL A 197 -6.61 -2.99 -12.61
C VAL A 197 -6.06 -3.57 -11.31
N THR A 198 -4.84 -3.15 -10.92
CA THR A 198 -4.18 -3.61 -9.69
C THR A 198 -4.10 -2.53 -8.61
N ALA A 199 -4.17 -1.26 -9.01
CA ALA A 199 -4.09 -0.14 -8.08
C ALA A 199 -5.06 0.96 -8.49
N ILE A 200 -5.77 1.51 -7.49
CA ILE A 200 -6.69 2.65 -7.62
C ILE A 200 -6.46 3.56 -6.42
N CYS A 201 -6.41 4.88 -6.64
CA CYS A 201 -6.29 5.85 -5.56
C CYS A 201 -6.98 7.16 -5.94
N PHE A 202 -7.77 7.74 -5.03
CA PHE A 202 -8.28 9.11 -5.18
C PHE A 202 -7.25 10.11 -4.65
N ASN A 203 -7.22 11.31 -5.22
CA ASN A 203 -6.56 12.43 -4.54
C ASN A 203 -7.42 12.94 -3.37
N ASN A 204 -6.79 13.68 -2.46
CA ASN A 204 -7.50 14.14 -1.25
C ASN A 204 -8.61 15.15 -1.56
N ALA A 205 -8.47 15.94 -2.63
CA ALA A 205 -9.48 16.88 -3.10
C ALA A 205 -10.67 16.23 -3.83
N ASN A 206 -10.64 14.90 -4.06
CA ASN A 206 -11.67 14.14 -4.77
C ASN A 206 -11.99 14.66 -6.19
N THR A 207 -11.01 15.32 -6.83
CA THR A 207 -11.11 15.81 -8.21
C THR A 207 -10.49 14.82 -9.20
N LEU A 208 -9.51 14.03 -8.74
CA LEU A 208 -8.80 13.07 -9.56
C LEU A 208 -8.79 11.69 -8.91
N PHE A 209 -8.70 10.67 -9.76
CA PHE A 209 -8.26 9.36 -9.33
C PHE A 209 -7.22 8.80 -10.29
N ALA A 210 -6.31 8.00 -9.76
CA ALA A 210 -5.21 7.38 -10.47
C ALA A 210 -5.38 5.87 -10.48
N THR A 211 -4.85 5.25 -11.53
CA THR A 211 -5.02 3.82 -11.79
C THR A 211 -3.77 3.23 -12.42
N ALA A 212 -3.52 1.95 -12.13
CA ALA A 212 -2.54 1.14 -12.82
C ALA A 212 -3.07 -0.28 -13.04
N SER A 213 -2.64 -0.92 -14.13
CA SER A 213 -3.02 -2.29 -14.46
C SER A 213 -1.95 -3.31 -14.08
N ILE A 214 -2.27 -4.60 -14.24
CA ILE A 214 -1.33 -5.73 -14.08
C ILE A 214 -0.06 -5.59 -14.93
N LYS A 215 -0.11 -4.85 -16.05
CA LYS A 215 1.09 -4.57 -16.86
C LYS A 215 2.03 -3.61 -16.12
N GLY A 216 1.52 -2.68 -15.30
CA GLY A 216 2.32 -1.75 -14.50
C GLY A 216 3.22 -0.79 -15.30
N THR A 217 3.04 -0.68 -16.60
CA THR A 217 3.86 0.18 -17.48
C THR A 217 3.39 1.63 -17.50
N ILE A 218 2.09 1.85 -17.31
CA ILE A 218 1.42 3.13 -17.45
C ILE A 218 0.55 3.38 -16.22
N ILE A 219 0.59 4.62 -15.73
CA ILE A 219 -0.30 5.14 -14.70
C ILE A 219 -1.18 6.20 -15.34
N ARG A 220 -2.49 6.09 -15.17
CA ARG A 220 -3.46 7.05 -15.74
C ARG A 220 -4.20 7.78 -14.65
N LEU A 221 -4.36 9.09 -14.83
CA LEU A 221 -5.16 9.95 -13.97
C LEU A 221 -6.40 10.38 -14.75
N PHE A 222 -7.53 10.34 -14.05
CA PHE A 222 -8.84 10.64 -14.59
C PHE A 222 -9.50 11.72 -13.74
N ASP A 223 -10.26 12.57 -14.41
CA ASP A 223 -11.20 13.45 -13.75
C ASP A 223 -12.34 12.63 -13.13
N VAL A 224 -12.62 12.86 -11.85
CA VAL A 224 -13.64 12.11 -11.10
C VAL A 224 -15.05 12.42 -11.62
N SER A 225 -15.32 13.68 -11.98
CA SER A 225 -16.67 14.13 -12.34
C SER A 225 -17.12 13.65 -13.72
N SER A 226 -16.20 13.65 -14.69
CA SER A 226 -16.46 13.33 -16.09
C SER A 226 -15.95 11.96 -16.52
N GLY A 227 -15.10 11.32 -15.72
CA GLY A 227 -14.41 10.08 -16.06
C GLY A 227 -13.39 10.21 -17.19
N LYS A 228 -13.06 11.43 -17.62
CA LYS A 228 -12.11 11.67 -18.72
C LYS A 228 -10.68 11.48 -18.24
N LYS A 229 -9.87 10.79 -19.05
CA LYS A 229 -8.41 10.69 -18.83
C LYS A 229 -7.78 12.07 -19.01
N LEU A 230 -7.09 12.55 -17.98
CA LEU A 230 -6.39 13.84 -18.01
C LEU A 230 -4.89 13.68 -18.19
N TYR A 231 -4.28 12.69 -17.52
CA TYR A 231 -2.84 12.45 -17.59
C TYR A 231 -2.53 10.98 -17.80
N GLU A 232 -1.42 10.73 -18.48
CA GLU A 232 -0.86 9.41 -18.69
C GLU A 232 0.65 9.47 -18.44
N PHE A 233 1.10 8.76 -17.42
CA PHE A 233 2.50 8.69 -17.02
C PHE A 233 3.07 7.35 -17.40
N ARG A 234 4.25 7.36 -18.03
CA ARG A 234 4.94 6.12 -18.38
C ARG A 234 5.99 5.79 -17.32
N ARG A 235 5.79 4.69 -16.60
CA ARG A 235 6.77 4.15 -15.64
C ARG A 235 7.90 3.41 -16.35
N GLY A 236 7.57 2.63 -17.39
CA GLY A 236 8.53 1.82 -18.13
C GLY A 236 8.03 1.44 -19.52
N VAL A 237 8.95 1.10 -20.42
CA VAL A 237 8.62 0.86 -21.85
C VAL A 237 8.19 -0.59 -22.11
N LYS A 238 9.02 -1.56 -21.72
CA LYS A 238 8.81 -2.99 -22.05
C LYS A 238 8.61 -3.89 -20.83
N ARG A 239 9.19 -3.53 -19.68
CA ARG A 239 9.14 -4.37 -18.48
C ARG A 239 7.80 -4.20 -17.78
N CYS A 240 7.01 -5.27 -17.75
CA CYS A 240 5.84 -5.33 -16.89
C CYS A 240 6.28 -5.49 -15.43
N VAL A 241 5.59 -4.81 -14.52
CA VAL A 241 5.89 -4.83 -13.08
C VAL A 241 4.62 -4.97 -12.28
N ASN A 242 4.74 -5.59 -11.11
CA ASN A 242 3.67 -5.65 -10.14
C ASN A 242 3.69 -4.37 -9.29
N ILE A 243 2.71 -3.49 -9.49
CA ILE A 243 2.54 -2.26 -8.69
C ILE A 243 2.11 -2.66 -7.27
N GLN A 244 2.94 -2.33 -6.28
CA GLN A 244 2.69 -2.64 -4.87
C GLN A 244 1.82 -1.58 -4.20
N ASP A 245 2.01 -0.32 -4.61
CA ASP A 245 1.27 0.81 -4.07
C ASP A 245 1.29 2.01 -5.02
N LEU A 246 0.22 2.80 -4.99
CA LEU A 246 0.00 3.99 -5.82
C LEU A 246 -0.69 5.05 -4.97
N ARG A 247 -0.06 6.21 -4.79
CA ARG A 247 -0.54 7.21 -3.84
C ARG A 247 -0.30 8.64 -4.29
N PHE A 248 -1.34 9.48 -4.20
CA PHE A 248 -1.20 10.93 -4.30
C PHE A 248 -0.55 11.51 -3.04
N CYS A 249 0.23 12.58 -3.18
CA CYS A 249 0.48 13.49 -2.07
C CYS A 249 -0.83 14.20 -1.65
N LEU A 250 -0.83 14.86 -0.48
CA LEU A 250 -2.05 15.48 0.06
C LEU A 250 -2.55 16.67 -0.77
N ASP A 251 -1.65 17.45 -1.38
CA ASP A 251 -2.02 18.54 -2.29
C ASP A 251 -2.53 18.03 -3.66
N GLY A 252 -2.21 16.78 -4.03
CA GLY A 252 -2.61 16.14 -5.27
C GLY A 252 -1.75 16.48 -6.51
N ASP A 253 -0.63 17.17 -6.37
CA ASP A 253 0.26 17.56 -7.48
C ASP A 253 1.29 16.49 -7.86
N LEU A 254 1.65 15.65 -6.91
CA LEU A 254 2.53 14.50 -7.09
C LEU A 254 1.78 13.19 -6.91
N ILE A 255 2.27 12.18 -7.61
CA ILE A 255 1.85 10.79 -7.43
C ILE A 255 3.08 9.89 -7.37
N CYS A 256 3.15 9.03 -6.37
CA CYS A 256 4.19 8.02 -6.25
C CYS A 256 3.65 6.63 -6.58
N SER A 257 4.53 5.81 -7.16
CA SER A 257 4.25 4.42 -7.47
C SER A 257 5.44 3.56 -7.11
N SER A 258 5.18 2.55 -6.26
CA SER A 258 6.14 1.49 -5.95
C SER A 258 5.74 0.19 -6.62
N SER A 259 6.73 -0.67 -6.86
CA SER A 259 6.55 -1.93 -7.57
C SER A 259 7.48 -3.01 -7.02
N ASN A 260 7.44 -4.21 -7.56
CA ASN A 260 8.39 -5.27 -7.23
C ASN A 260 9.83 -5.02 -7.74
N THR A 261 10.15 -3.83 -8.24
CA THR A 261 11.51 -3.44 -8.63
C THR A 261 12.13 -2.56 -7.57
N GLU A 262 13.45 -2.36 -7.62
CA GLU A 262 14.19 -1.51 -6.70
C GLU A 262 13.95 -0.01 -6.90
N THR A 263 12.95 0.42 -7.69
CA THR A 263 12.68 1.83 -7.94
C THR A 263 11.26 2.24 -7.55
N VAL A 264 11.17 3.40 -6.89
CA VAL A 264 9.92 4.11 -6.64
C VAL A 264 9.89 5.33 -7.54
N HIS A 265 8.85 5.47 -8.35
CA HIS A 265 8.71 6.57 -9.29
C HIS A 265 7.75 7.62 -8.76
N ILE A 266 8.12 8.88 -8.89
CA ILE A 266 7.30 10.04 -8.57
C ILE A 266 6.99 10.77 -9.87
N PHE A 267 5.73 11.05 -10.12
CA PHE A 267 5.26 11.81 -11.27
C PHE A 267 4.65 13.12 -10.81
N LYS A 268 4.93 14.18 -11.55
CA LYS A 268 4.44 15.53 -11.26
C LYS A 268 3.42 15.93 -12.31
N ARG A 269 2.28 16.42 -11.85
CA ARG A 269 1.24 16.98 -12.70
C ARG A 269 1.52 18.44 -12.95
N GLU A 270 1.41 18.87 -14.20
CA GLU A 270 1.42 20.30 -14.54
C GLU A 270 0.02 20.88 -14.35
N THR A 271 -0.13 21.80 -13.40
CA THR A 271 -1.34 22.63 -13.21
C THR A 271 -1.43 23.72 -14.27
N GLU A 272 -2.65 24.06 -14.69
CA GLU A 272 -2.88 25.05 -15.76
C GLU A 272 -2.39 26.46 -15.40
N GLU A 273 -2.41 26.84 -14.12
CA GLU A 273 -1.86 28.12 -13.63
C GLU A 273 -0.37 28.28 -13.97
N LYS A 274 0.42 27.19 -13.88
CA LYS A 274 1.84 27.20 -14.25
C LYS A 274 2.06 27.20 -15.76
N LYS A 275 1.13 26.63 -16.54
CA LYS A 275 1.14 26.75 -18.02
C LYS A 275 0.90 28.19 -18.46
N MET A 276 -0.04 28.90 -17.84
CA MET A 276 -0.34 30.30 -18.17
C MET A 276 0.83 31.24 -17.79
N ASN A 277 1.45 31.03 -16.62
CA ASN A 277 2.61 31.81 -16.19
C ASN A 277 3.86 31.59 -17.07
N HIS A 278 4.05 30.39 -17.63
CA HIS A 278 5.11 30.11 -18.61
C HIS A 278 4.86 30.85 -19.95
N ILE A 279 3.60 30.90 -20.40
CA ILE A 279 3.19 31.62 -21.62
C ILE A 279 3.34 33.15 -21.47
N ASP A 280 3.03 33.70 -20.30
CA ASP A 280 3.19 35.16 -20.07
C ASP A 280 4.66 35.57 -19.85
N SER A 281 5.48 34.70 -19.25
CA SER A 281 6.92 34.93 -19.09
C SER A 281 7.65 34.91 -20.45
N THR A 282 7.24 34.02 -21.35
CA THR A 282 7.78 33.95 -22.72
C THR A 282 7.29 35.09 -23.63
N LYS A 283 6.13 35.71 -23.35
CA LYS A 283 5.66 36.90 -24.08
C LYS A 283 6.30 38.22 -23.61
N LYS A 284 6.71 38.32 -22.35
CA LYS A 284 7.38 39.54 -21.82
C LYS A 284 8.88 39.62 -22.14
N LEU A 285 9.52 38.49 -22.45
CA LEU A 285 10.95 38.44 -22.80
C LEU A 285 11.18 38.47 -24.32
N ASN A 286 10.58 39.44 -25.02
CA ASN A 286 10.86 39.69 -26.43
C ASN A 286 11.22 41.16 -26.72
N ARG A 287 11.84 41.81 -25.73
CA ARG A 287 12.56 43.09 -25.90
C ARG A 287 13.85 43.07 -25.10
N ASN A 288 14.92 42.72 -25.81
CA ASN A 288 16.34 42.96 -25.55
C ASN A 288 17.06 42.19 -24.42
N THR A 289 18.22 41.69 -24.84
CA THR A 289 19.39 41.16 -24.11
C THR A 289 19.30 39.75 -23.52
N ASP A 290 20.12 38.89 -24.11
CA ASP A 290 20.41 37.51 -23.74
C ASP A 290 20.92 37.40 -22.30
N ILE A 291 20.07 36.87 -21.40
CA ILE A 291 20.50 36.21 -20.17
C ILE A 291 19.64 34.95 -20.01
N GLU A 292 20.26 33.79 -20.21
CA GLU A 292 19.67 32.45 -20.18
C GLU A 292 19.03 32.11 -18.82
N SER A 293 17.70 32.08 -18.73
CA SER A 293 16.98 31.33 -17.70
C SER A 293 16.50 29.99 -18.29
N LYS A 294 17.24 28.93 -17.99
CA LYS A 294 17.12 27.59 -18.58
C LYS A 294 15.86 26.86 -18.10
N SER A 295 14.88 26.73 -19.01
CA SER A 295 13.68 25.91 -18.85
C SER A 295 13.99 24.43 -19.14
N TRP A 296 13.72 23.53 -18.20
CA TRP A 296 14.03 22.08 -18.30
C TRP A 296 13.31 21.37 -19.47
N SER A 297 12.21 21.95 -19.95
CA SER A 297 11.49 21.48 -21.15
C SER A 297 12.25 21.67 -22.46
N GLU A 298 13.22 22.58 -22.52
CA GLU A 298 13.98 22.89 -23.73
C GLU A 298 15.18 21.96 -23.96
N TYR A 299 15.82 21.48 -22.89
CA TYR A 299 16.97 20.56 -22.98
C TYR A 299 16.59 19.19 -23.56
N PHE A 300 15.43 18.65 -23.19
CA PHE A 300 14.94 17.38 -23.77
C PHE A 300 14.10 17.59 -25.03
N GLY A 301 13.41 18.73 -25.14
CA GLY A 301 12.56 19.04 -26.28
C GLY A 301 13.33 19.46 -27.53
N SER A 302 14.43 20.21 -27.42
CA SER A 302 15.14 20.77 -28.59
C SER A 302 15.95 19.72 -29.37
N ALA A 303 16.67 18.84 -28.67
CA ALA A 303 17.43 17.76 -29.31
C ALA A 303 16.52 16.71 -30.00
N LEU A 304 15.28 16.55 -29.50
CA LEU A 304 14.30 15.62 -30.07
C LEU A 304 13.34 16.28 -31.07
N LYS A 305 13.06 17.58 -31.00
CA LYS A 305 12.19 18.27 -31.98
C LYS A 305 12.86 18.41 -33.35
N SER A 306 14.18 18.60 -33.39
CA SER A 306 14.93 18.61 -34.65
C SER A 306 15.02 17.22 -35.31
N SER A 307 14.76 16.13 -34.55
CA SER A 307 14.79 14.75 -35.04
C SER A 307 13.40 14.07 -35.12
N ALA A 308 12.37 14.64 -34.49
CA ALA A 308 10.98 14.16 -34.53
C ALA A 308 10.22 14.60 -35.79
N ALA A 309 10.75 15.54 -36.57
CA ALA A 309 10.15 15.98 -37.84
C ALA A 309 10.21 14.90 -38.97
N MET A 310 10.85 13.74 -38.72
CA MET A 310 10.97 12.63 -39.68
C MET A 310 10.61 11.26 -39.08
N LEU A 311 9.73 11.19 -38.07
CA LEU A 311 9.33 9.91 -37.47
C LEU A 311 7.83 9.59 -37.69
N PRO A 312 7.46 8.34 -38.03
CA PRO A 312 6.07 7.93 -38.21
C PRO A 312 5.22 8.23 -36.96
N GLY A 313 3.93 8.56 -37.16
CA GLY A 313 3.01 9.04 -36.10
C GLY A 313 2.84 8.13 -34.87
N ASN A 314 3.26 6.86 -34.94
CA ASN A 314 3.23 5.94 -33.80
C ASN A 314 4.41 6.13 -32.84
N VAL A 315 5.48 6.83 -33.26
CA VAL A 315 6.68 7.09 -32.43
C VAL A 315 6.58 8.44 -31.72
N SER A 316 5.89 9.42 -32.31
CA SER A 316 5.67 10.72 -31.67
C SER A 316 4.81 10.61 -30.41
N GLU A 317 3.81 9.71 -30.39
CA GLU A 317 2.96 9.46 -29.22
C GLU A 317 3.71 8.77 -28.05
N ILE A 318 4.81 8.07 -28.34
CA ILE A 318 5.69 7.49 -27.31
C ILE A 318 6.61 8.57 -26.70
N LEU A 319 7.01 9.56 -27.50
CA LEU A 319 7.89 10.66 -27.09
C LEU A 319 7.15 11.75 -26.29
N THR A 320 5.82 11.84 -26.40
CA THR A 320 5.00 12.80 -25.65
C THR A 320 4.63 12.33 -24.24
N GLN A 321 4.85 11.06 -23.89
CA GLN A 321 4.52 10.53 -22.56
C GLN A 321 5.52 11.00 -21.51
N THR A 322 5.02 11.69 -20.47
CA THR A 322 5.84 12.26 -19.41
C THR A 322 6.49 11.14 -18.58
N ARG A 323 7.83 11.19 -18.48
CA ARG A 323 8.62 10.30 -17.62
C ARG A 323 8.44 10.66 -16.15
N ALA A 324 8.95 9.81 -15.25
CA ALA A 324 9.00 10.12 -13.83
C ALA A 324 9.74 11.45 -13.58
N PHE A 325 9.15 12.30 -12.75
CA PHE A 325 9.73 13.55 -12.28
C PHE A 325 10.92 13.27 -11.35
N ALA A 326 10.75 12.32 -10.42
CA ALA A 326 11.82 11.87 -9.53
C ALA A 326 11.77 10.35 -9.33
N VAL A 327 12.90 9.76 -8.92
CA VAL A 327 13.05 8.32 -8.70
C VAL A 327 13.87 8.08 -7.43
N ALA A 328 13.33 7.25 -6.52
CA ALA A 328 14.08 6.74 -5.37
C ALA A 328 14.49 5.29 -5.60
N TYR A 329 15.68 4.92 -5.11
CA TYR A 329 16.24 3.57 -5.24
C TYR A 329 16.23 2.85 -3.89
N LEU A 330 15.67 1.65 -3.88
CA LEU A 330 15.64 0.74 -2.74
C LEU A 330 16.88 -0.17 -2.77
N LEU A 331 17.24 -0.71 -1.61
CA LEU A 331 18.41 -1.59 -1.46
C LEU A 331 18.25 -2.93 -2.18
N SER A 332 17.02 -3.39 -2.38
CA SER A 332 16.74 -4.66 -3.04
C SER A 332 15.42 -4.63 -3.82
N PRO A 333 15.32 -5.44 -4.90
CA PRO A 333 14.05 -5.65 -5.61
C PRO A 333 13.12 -6.56 -4.80
N ASN A 334 11.87 -6.68 -5.27
CA ASN A 334 10.82 -7.55 -4.73
C ASN A 334 10.44 -7.28 -3.26
N LEU A 335 10.75 -6.09 -2.76
CA LEU A 335 10.21 -5.62 -1.49
C LEU A 335 8.72 -5.34 -1.64
N SER A 336 7.93 -5.82 -0.68
CA SER A 336 6.52 -5.41 -0.58
C SER A 336 6.46 -4.08 0.15
N THR A 337 6.17 -3.02 -0.59
CA THR A 337 6.28 -1.65 -0.11
C THR A 337 4.96 -0.91 -0.10
N LYS A 338 4.81 0.00 0.86
CA LYS A 338 3.83 1.08 0.86
C LYS A 338 4.53 2.42 0.78
N VAL A 339 3.93 3.37 0.08
CA VAL A 339 4.54 4.68 -0.18
C VAL A 339 3.62 5.84 0.16
N ALA A 340 4.23 6.93 0.63
CA ALA A 340 3.57 8.20 0.86
C ALA A 340 4.51 9.36 0.52
N ILE A 341 3.98 10.42 -0.05
CA ILE A 341 4.70 11.70 -0.19
C ILE A 341 4.15 12.65 0.86
N ILE A 342 5.02 13.17 1.71
CA ILE A 342 4.66 13.96 2.88
C ILE A 342 5.41 15.30 2.82
N GLU A 343 4.68 16.40 2.94
CA GLU A 343 5.28 17.71 3.20
C GLU A 343 5.57 17.82 4.71
N THR A 344 6.86 17.79 5.07
CA THR A 344 7.32 17.78 6.47
C THR A 344 7.53 19.18 7.04
N ALA A 345 7.78 20.15 6.16
CA ALA A 345 7.87 21.58 6.46
C ALA A 345 7.56 22.34 5.15
N PRO A 346 7.32 23.67 5.20
CA PRO A 346 7.04 24.46 4.00
C PRO A 346 8.10 24.25 2.92
N ASN A 347 7.69 23.75 1.75
CA ASN A 347 8.55 23.41 0.61
C ASN A 347 9.54 22.24 0.84
N ILE A 348 9.42 21.50 1.95
CA ILE A 348 10.23 20.29 2.21
C ILE A 348 9.33 19.07 2.06
N THR A 349 9.36 18.51 0.87
CA THR A 349 8.62 17.29 0.52
C THR A 349 9.55 16.08 0.56
N LYS A 350 9.14 15.05 1.31
CA LYS A 350 9.87 13.79 1.45
C LYS A 350 9.03 12.61 0.97
N LEU A 351 9.69 11.61 0.40
CA LEU A 351 9.09 10.31 0.08
C LEU A 351 9.34 9.35 1.24
N TYR A 352 8.28 8.76 1.77
CA TYR A 352 8.32 7.69 2.76
C TYR A 352 8.03 6.36 2.05
N VAL A 353 8.90 5.38 2.22
CA VAL A 353 8.75 4.02 1.69
C VAL A 353 8.87 3.02 2.82
N SER A 354 7.76 2.39 3.19
CA SER A 354 7.77 1.35 4.21
C SER A 354 7.75 -0.04 3.57
N SER A 355 8.59 -0.95 4.05
CA SER A 355 8.72 -2.33 3.57
C SER A 355 8.21 -3.32 4.61
N LEU A 356 7.59 -4.41 4.16
CA LEU A 356 7.25 -5.55 5.01
C LEU A 356 8.47 -6.27 5.60
N GLU A 357 9.67 -6.02 5.08
CA GLU A 357 10.92 -6.50 5.70
C GLU A 357 11.30 -5.74 6.98
N GLY A 358 10.43 -4.84 7.47
CA GLY A 358 10.63 -4.13 8.72
C GLY A 358 11.52 -2.89 8.58
N PHE A 359 11.42 -2.16 7.47
CA PHE A 359 12.17 -0.92 7.27
C PHE A 359 11.28 0.22 6.77
N LEU A 360 11.58 1.43 7.23
CA LEU A 360 11.05 2.67 6.68
C LEU A 360 12.21 3.50 6.12
N TYR A 361 12.16 3.78 4.82
CA TYR A 361 13.11 4.65 4.13
C TYR A 361 12.46 6.01 3.90
N ILE A 362 13.18 7.08 4.20
CA ILE A 362 12.76 8.46 3.98
C ILE A 362 13.74 9.06 2.97
N TYR A 363 13.24 9.61 1.87
CA TYR A 363 14.04 10.25 0.84
C TYR A 363 13.67 11.71 0.68
N ASP A 364 14.66 12.55 0.38
CA ASP A 364 14.43 13.91 -0.06
C ASP A 364 14.07 13.96 -1.55
N ILE A 365 13.08 14.79 -1.86
CA ILE A 365 12.68 15.07 -3.24
C ILE A 365 13.10 16.49 -3.57
N ASN A 366 13.97 16.66 -4.56
CA ASN A 366 14.26 17.98 -5.10
C ASN A 366 13.05 18.47 -5.91
N MET A 367 12.24 19.37 -5.33
CA MET A 367 11.00 19.84 -5.94
C MET A 367 11.19 20.76 -7.16
N GLU A 368 12.38 21.33 -7.32
CA GLU A 368 12.75 22.21 -8.43
C GLU A 368 13.14 21.41 -9.67
N THR A 369 14.06 20.47 -9.52
CA THR A 369 14.67 19.74 -10.64
C THR A 369 14.20 18.28 -10.76
N GLY A 370 13.61 17.72 -9.70
CA GLY A 370 13.30 16.29 -9.65
C GLY A 370 14.57 15.44 -9.60
N GLY A 371 14.60 14.36 -10.39
CA GLY A 371 15.78 13.50 -10.53
C GLY A 371 15.87 12.37 -9.50
N GLU A 372 17.10 11.93 -9.21
CA GLU A 372 17.36 10.87 -8.22
C GLU A 372 17.14 11.41 -6.80
N CYS A 373 16.27 10.77 -6.04
CA CYS A 373 16.00 11.13 -4.65
C CYS A 373 17.16 10.67 -3.75
N THR A 374 17.57 11.52 -2.82
CA THR A 374 18.62 11.19 -1.84
C THR A 374 18.02 10.54 -0.62
N LEU A 375 18.62 9.44 -0.14
CA LEU A 375 18.16 8.80 1.09
C LEU A 375 18.48 9.71 2.27
N TYR A 376 17.44 10.18 2.95
CA TYR A 376 17.55 11.05 4.11
C TYR A 376 17.77 10.23 5.39
N ARG A 377 16.95 9.19 5.59
CA ARG A 377 17.00 8.38 6.81
C ARG A 377 16.40 6.99 6.59
N GLN A 378 16.88 6.00 7.35
CA GLN A 378 16.33 4.65 7.38
C GLN A 378 16.05 4.20 8.82
N TYR A 379 14.84 3.74 9.08
CA TYR A 379 14.43 3.15 10.36
C TYR A 379 14.23 1.65 10.24
N LYS A 380 14.69 0.88 11.24
CA LYS A 380 14.24 -0.50 11.44
C LYS A 380 12.95 -0.46 12.27
N LEU A 381 11.88 -1.02 11.71
CA LEU A 381 10.54 -1.08 12.28
C LEU A 381 10.39 -2.35 13.14
N ASP A 382 11.20 -2.44 14.20
CA ASP A 382 11.22 -3.59 15.11
C ASP A 382 10.62 -3.24 16.49
N ASP A 383 10.85 -4.11 17.47
CA ASP A 383 10.28 -3.91 18.78
C ASP A 383 10.89 -2.71 19.55
N ARG A 384 12.10 -2.29 19.15
CA ARG A 384 12.98 -1.31 19.82
C ARG A 384 13.00 0.06 19.14
N ILE A 385 11.95 0.41 18.40
CA ILE A 385 11.87 1.70 17.67
C ILE A 385 12.10 2.90 18.61
N GLU A 386 11.66 2.82 19.87
CA GLU A 386 11.79 3.90 20.85
C GLU A 386 13.19 3.99 21.49
N ASP A 387 13.89 2.85 21.65
CA ASP A 387 15.16 2.77 22.37
C ASP A 387 16.36 3.22 21.53
N ARG A 388 16.17 3.32 20.21
CA ARG A 388 17.22 3.81 19.30
C ARG A 388 17.21 5.33 19.30
N ASN A 389 18.00 5.92 20.19
CA ASN A 389 18.60 7.22 19.90
C ASN A 389 19.50 7.03 18.68
N TYR A 390 18.98 7.35 17.49
CA TYR A 390 19.81 7.45 16.29
C TYR A 390 20.85 8.53 16.58
N ASP A 391 22.09 8.10 16.86
CA ASP A 391 23.22 9.00 17.07
C ASP A 391 23.55 9.67 15.73
N ASP A 392 23.38 10.99 15.67
CA ASP A 392 23.72 11.83 14.50
C ASP A 392 25.22 11.76 14.13
N SER A 393 26.05 11.08 14.92
CA SER A 393 27.50 10.94 14.71
C SER A 393 27.94 9.85 13.73
N LEU A 394 27.07 8.90 13.37
CA LEU A 394 27.36 7.93 12.29
C LEU A 394 26.91 8.53 10.95
N PRO A 395 27.83 8.80 10.00
CA PRO A 395 27.45 9.43 8.75
C PRO A 395 26.55 8.48 7.95
N ILE A 396 25.29 8.87 7.78
CA ILE A 396 24.34 8.23 6.86
C ILE A 396 24.95 8.20 5.44
N ASP A 397 25.75 9.19 5.09
CA ASP A 397 26.48 9.28 3.82
C ASP A 397 27.59 8.23 3.67
N ALA A 398 28.30 7.84 4.74
CA ALA A 398 29.42 6.90 4.63
C ALA A 398 28.95 5.45 4.47
N ALA A 399 27.79 5.07 5.03
CA ALA A 399 27.25 3.73 4.86
C ALA A 399 26.50 3.57 3.53
N VAL A 400 25.89 4.64 3.00
CA VAL A 400 24.98 4.57 1.85
C VAL A 400 25.66 4.91 0.52
N ASP A 401 26.56 5.90 0.45
CA ASP A 401 27.32 6.17 -0.80
C ASP A 401 28.33 5.07 -1.10
N ILE A 402 28.92 4.47 -0.06
CA ILE A 402 29.74 3.28 -0.21
C ILE A 402 28.89 2.12 -0.74
N SER A 403 27.67 1.93 -0.23
CA SER A 403 26.78 0.85 -0.66
C SER A 403 26.21 1.03 -2.07
N ILE A 404 25.70 2.21 -2.45
CA ILE A 404 25.07 2.41 -3.78
C ILE A 404 26.13 2.40 -4.90
N SER A 405 27.32 2.97 -4.66
CA SER A 405 28.43 2.92 -5.62
C SER A 405 29.08 1.55 -5.72
N GLN A 406 29.10 0.75 -4.64
CA GLN A 406 29.50 -0.66 -4.66
C GLN A 406 28.44 -1.56 -5.30
N ILE A 407 27.14 -1.37 -5.02
CA ILE A 407 26.03 -2.13 -5.63
C ILE A 407 25.95 -1.88 -7.15
N LYS A 408 26.18 -0.64 -7.61
CA LYS A 408 26.28 -0.32 -9.05
C LYS A 408 27.52 -0.95 -9.72
N LYS A 409 28.53 -1.39 -8.95
CA LYS A 409 29.78 -2.02 -9.42
C LYS A 409 29.87 -3.53 -9.16
N MET A 410 28.98 -4.11 -8.36
CA MET A 410 28.95 -5.53 -8.04
C MET A 410 28.41 -6.36 -9.20
N SER A 411 29.03 -7.52 -9.44
CA SER A 411 28.50 -8.51 -10.36
C SER A 411 27.17 -9.08 -9.83
N GLU A 412 26.34 -9.63 -10.71
CA GLU A 412 25.02 -10.14 -10.33
C GLU A 412 25.11 -11.31 -9.33
N ASP A 413 26.22 -12.05 -9.33
CA ASP A 413 26.50 -13.12 -8.37
C ASP A 413 26.96 -12.58 -6.99
N ASP A 414 27.70 -11.47 -6.97
CA ASP A 414 28.16 -10.83 -5.72
C ASP A 414 27.03 -10.09 -4.98
N LYS A 415 26.04 -9.58 -5.72
CA LYS A 415 24.82 -9.00 -5.12
C LYS A 415 24.02 -10.07 -4.36
N VAL A 416 24.00 -11.31 -4.85
CA VAL A 416 23.32 -12.43 -4.19
C VAL A 416 24.10 -12.90 -2.95
N ALA A 417 25.43 -12.89 -2.99
CA ALA A 417 26.29 -13.28 -1.86
C ALA A 417 26.29 -12.26 -0.70
N TYR A 418 26.10 -10.96 -0.98
CA TYR A 418 25.97 -9.92 0.06
C TYR A 418 24.62 -10.00 0.82
N ILE A 419 23.60 -10.60 0.21
CA ILE A 419 22.25 -10.74 0.76
C ILE A 419 22.11 -12.01 1.65
N ASP A 420 23.04 -12.97 1.56
CA ASP A 420 22.99 -14.23 2.29
C ASP A 420 24.40 -14.85 2.45
N PRO A 421 25.09 -14.65 3.60
CA PRO A 421 26.46 -15.16 3.80
C PRO A 421 26.58 -16.69 3.73
N LEU A 422 25.45 -17.42 3.76
CA LEU A 422 25.42 -18.88 3.83
C LEU A 422 25.26 -19.59 2.47
N LYS A 423 25.13 -18.86 1.36
CA LYS A 423 25.04 -19.47 0.01
C LYS A 423 26.37 -19.73 -0.69
N SER A 424 27.51 -19.37 -0.09
CA SER A 424 28.83 -19.54 -0.74
C SER A 424 29.48 -20.92 -0.55
N ASN A 425 28.87 -21.88 0.18
CA ASN A 425 29.51 -23.18 0.44
C ASN A 425 28.57 -24.39 0.33
N ILE A 426 27.79 -24.49 -0.75
CA ILE A 426 27.16 -25.77 -1.13
C ILE A 426 27.61 -26.13 -2.54
N LYS A 427 28.59 -27.03 -2.64
CA LYS A 427 28.83 -27.78 -3.88
C LYS A 427 27.55 -28.59 -4.18
N PRO A 428 27.00 -28.54 -5.40
CA PRO A 428 25.84 -29.35 -5.73
C PRO A 428 26.21 -30.83 -5.68
N LEU A 429 25.58 -31.58 -4.77
CA LEU A 429 25.55 -33.03 -4.88
C LEU A 429 24.64 -33.37 -6.07
N ILE A 430 25.22 -34.05 -7.05
CA ILE A 430 24.51 -34.67 -8.17
C ILE A 430 23.62 -35.77 -7.58
N PRO A 431 22.28 -35.72 -7.72
CA PRO A 431 21.45 -36.86 -7.35
C PRO A 431 21.66 -38.01 -8.34
N PRO A 432 21.63 -39.28 -7.89
CA PRO A 432 21.80 -40.41 -8.79
C PRO A 432 20.59 -40.51 -9.74
N VAL A 433 20.90 -40.78 -11.00
CA VAL A 433 19.93 -41.05 -12.07
C VAL A 433 19.13 -42.30 -11.72
N ILE A 434 17.81 -42.14 -11.56
CA ILE A 434 16.86 -43.27 -11.45
C ILE A 434 16.28 -43.52 -12.86
N PRO A 435 16.39 -44.74 -13.42
CA PRO A 435 15.80 -45.06 -14.73
C PRO A 435 14.27 -45.18 -14.64
N PRO A 436 13.55 -45.00 -15.76
CA PRO A 436 12.10 -44.91 -15.76
C PRO A 436 11.46 -46.29 -15.56
N MET A 437 10.50 -46.39 -14.64
CA MET A 437 9.63 -47.56 -14.53
C MET A 437 8.25 -47.29 -15.13
N SER A 438 7.79 -48.30 -15.86
CA SER A 438 6.58 -48.40 -16.66
C SER A 438 5.28 -48.28 -15.86
N PHE A 439 4.28 -47.64 -16.48
CA PHE A 439 2.89 -47.66 -16.03
C PHE A 439 2.19 -48.96 -16.41
N GLU A 440 1.39 -49.51 -15.49
CA GLU A 440 0.23 -50.35 -15.81
C GLU A 440 -1.05 -49.76 -15.18
N PRO A 441 -2.22 -49.88 -15.84
CA PRO A 441 -3.45 -49.26 -15.39
C PRO A 441 -4.26 -50.20 -14.49
N ILE A 442 -4.87 -49.66 -13.42
CA ILE A 442 -5.93 -50.37 -12.70
C ILE A 442 -7.21 -49.53 -12.72
N SER A 443 -8.25 -50.19 -13.19
CA SER A 443 -9.63 -49.77 -13.35
C SER A 443 -10.44 -49.76 -12.05
N SER A 444 -11.49 -48.93 -12.06
CA SER A 444 -12.78 -49.06 -11.35
C SER A 444 -12.84 -48.96 -9.82
N LEU A 445 -13.62 -47.99 -9.29
CA LEU A 445 -14.85 -48.25 -8.50
C LEU A 445 -15.55 -46.94 -8.03
N THR A 446 -16.70 -46.69 -8.65
CA THR A 446 -18.03 -46.25 -8.15
C THR A 446 -18.27 -45.12 -7.14
N LYS A 447 -19.26 -44.28 -7.53
CA LYS A 447 -20.08 -43.31 -6.78
C LYS A 447 -20.89 -43.93 -5.63
N SER A 448 -21.05 -43.17 -4.54
CA SER A 448 -22.24 -42.96 -3.68
C SER A 448 -21.78 -42.16 -2.44
N ASN A 449 -22.47 -41.22 -1.80
CA ASN A 449 -23.88 -40.89 -1.65
C ASN A 449 -24.09 -39.37 -1.43
N LEU A 450 -25.23 -38.87 -1.91
CA LEU A 450 -25.89 -37.62 -1.52
C LEU A 450 -26.51 -37.77 -0.12
N ILE A 451 -26.46 -36.71 0.71
CA ILE A 451 -27.52 -36.39 1.66
C ILE A 451 -27.72 -34.87 1.68
N SER A 452 -28.89 -34.45 1.21
CA SER A 452 -29.50 -33.14 1.38
C SER A 452 -30.13 -33.01 2.77
N ASN A 453 -30.08 -31.82 3.39
CA ASN A 453 -31.07 -31.41 4.38
C ASN A 453 -31.36 -29.91 4.23
N SER A 454 -32.58 -29.62 3.82
CA SER A 454 -33.31 -28.36 3.94
C SER A 454 -33.89 -28.22 5.35
N LEU A 455 -33.91 -27.01 5.92
CA LEU A 455 -34.92 -26.58 6.90
C LEU A 455 -34.96 -25.05 7.02
N SER A 456 -36.16 -24.59 7.31
CA SER A 456 -36.80 -23.29 7.07
C SER A 456 -36.66 -22.26 8.20
N ASP A 457 -37.06 -21.04 7.85
CA ASP A 457 -37.31 -19.85 8.68
C ASP A 457 -38.06 -20.11 10.01
N ASN A 458 -37.71 -19.34 11.05
CA ASN A 458 -38.65 -18.63 11.92
C ASN A 458 -37.94 -17.66 12.90
N GLU A 459 -38.61 -16.52 13.12
CA GLU A 459 -38.31 -15.40 14.01
C GLU A 459 -38.10 -15.81 15.49
N PHE A 460 -37.25 -15.06 16.21
CA PHE A 460 -37.41 -14.80 17.64
C PHE A 460 -36.81 -13.44 18.01
N ASP A 461 -37.68 -12.54 18.51
CA ASP A 461 -37.32 -11.43 19.39
C ASP A 461 -36.66 -11.98 20.65
N VAL A 462 -35.55 -11.37 21.09
CA VAL A 462 -34.95 -11.64 22.40
C VAL A 462 -34.61 -10.33 23.10
N ASP A 463 -35.45 -9.96 24.07
CA ASP A 463 -35.08 -9.04 25.14
C ASP A 463 -34.02 -9.70 26.03
N LEU A 464 -32.84 -9.09 26.14
CA LEU A 464 -31.79 -9.54 27.07
C LEU A 464 -31.88 -8.75 28.38
N SER A 465 -32.34 -9.44 29.42
CA SER A 465 -32.19 -8.99 30.81
C SER A 465 -31.01 -9.72 31.47
N LEU A 466 -30.12 -8.96 32.13
CA LEU A 466 -28.98 -9.49 32.88
C LEU A 466 -29.19 -9.21 34.37
N SER A 467 -29.16 -10.25 35.19
CA SER A 467 -29.13 -10.15 36.65
C SER A 467 -27.81 -10.70 37.17
N VAL A 468 -27.12 -9.92 38.01
CA VAL A 468 -25.98 -10.40 38.80
C VAL A 468 -26.16 -9.89 40.23
N ASN A 469 -26.14 -10.82 41.19
CA ASN A 469 -26.29 -10.58 42.64
C ASN A 469 -27.59 -9.84 43.05
N GLY A 470 -28.74 -10.28 42.53
CA GLY A 470 -30.04 -9.87 43.06
C GLY A 470 -30.50 -8.45 42.71
N ASN A 471 -29.76 -7.70 41.89
CA ASN A 471 -30.22 -6.43 41.33
C ASN A 471 -30.29 -6.50 39.80
N THR A 472 -31.50 -6.37 39.27
CA THR A 472 -31.79 -6.20 37.84
C THR A 472 -31.66 -4.72 37.49
N LYS A 473 -30.83 -4.39 36.49
CA LYS A 473 -30.79 -3.04 35.90
C LYS A 473 -31.13 -3.11 34.41
N THR A 474 -32.18 -2.41 34.03
CA THR A 474 -32.59 -2.20 32.63
C THR A 474 -31.86 -0.96 32.10
N ILE A 475 -31.11 -1.08 31.02
CA ILE A 475 -30.40 0.04 30.39
C ILE A 475 -31.23 0.52 29.20
N ASN A 476 -31.61 1.80 29.21
CA ASN A 476 -32.33 2.44 28.12
C ASN A 476 -31.34 3.32 27.33
N LEU A 477 -31.13 3.01 26.05
CA LEU A 477 -30.02 3.48 25.21
C LEU A 477 -30.24 4.86 24.54
N SER A 478 -31.20 5.66 25.00
CA SER A 478 -31.56 6.91 24.31
C SER A 478 -30.82 8.17 24.77
N GLN A 479 -29.97 8.14 25.81
CA GLN A 479 -29.47 9.37 26.44
C GLN A 479 -27.98 9.68 26.28
N ASP A 480 -27.10 8.72 25.97
CA ASP A 480 -25.64 8.93 25.99
C ASP A 480 -25.00 9.21 24.59
N LEU A 481 -25.82 9.53 23.59
CA LEU A 481 -25.36 9.83 22.23
C LEU A 481 -25.16 11.34 21.93
N MET A 482 -25.22 12.21 22.95
CA MET A 482 -25.11 13.67 22.74
C MET A 482 -23.70 14.28 22.87
N ASP A 483 -22.64 13.52 23.16
CA ASP A 483 -21.27 14.08 23.31
C ASP A 483 -20.20 13.42 22.38
N ILE A 484 -20.58 13.06 21.15
CA ILE A 484 -19.66 12.69 20.04
C ILE A 484 -19.95 13.57 18.84
#